data_AF-A0A858AQ62-F1
#
_entry.id   AF-A0A858AQ62-F1
#
_cell.length_a   1.000
_cell.length_b   1.000
_cell.length_c   1.000
_cell.angle_alpha   90.00
_cell.angle_beta   90.00
_cell.angle_gamma   90.00
#
_symmetry.space_group_name_H-M   'P 1'
#
loop_
_entity.id
_entity.type
_entity.pdbx_description
1 polymer ?
#
loop_
_entity_poly.entity_id
_entity_poly.type
_entity_poly.pdbx_seq_one_letter_code
_entity_poly.pdbx_strand_id
1 'polypeptide(L)'
;MNKELSKIKYSSFTTKTNKNNKLFQILWIATLNTVILLFIIGSIWDLKIAKAFGDLNDNGFISWLSMFWDKLAYTMTVPFIFAITGIFMETLNKKYGKQKITFSIIINIIYISFIIIFTILFAFTTKNMANSISIYGTGRSDWFGLDRIHTILVMSIEIGIEVIIMIGLALYLRLNFSRRNDLLTRNYWIDGIKVLVVFAVVGFIVDPSLKTFWGRPYFIHVDYQNVINSLPDNWTKPLPSDIHNAEYLDWWQIQGFNPDYWKAYFSGDYGNTHWNNVAFPSGHMNSSSMLVYTTILLLMNEKRGDKISWWKWLIFIIVVFDVFMMAIMQMVSRTHWITDLMFTLALLLLVFKPLNWLTDHIIYFVLSLIWIKTGSTKSMVEIEVKNKRVIFISIDNTYWQVAKVKISKIETSKKFKRWHSNNFKY
;
A
#
# COMPACT_ATOMS: atom_id res chain seq x y z
N MET A 1 -16.46 23.09 35.11
CA MET A 1 -15.88 21.78 34.73
C MET A 1 -16.86 20.86 33.96
N ASN A 2 -18.02 20.47 34.51
CA ASN A 2 -18.92 19.52 33.82
C ASN A 2 -19.50 19.98 32.45
N LYS A 3 -19.68 21.30 32.23
CA LYS A 3 -20.14 21.86 30.94
C LYS A 3 -19.05 21.98 29.87
N GLU A 4 -17.77 21.94 30.25
CA GLU A 4 -16.65 21.94 29.28
C GLU A 4 -16.29 20.52 28.86
N LEU A 5 -16.35 19.56 29.78
CA LEU A 5 -16.17 18.14 29.49
C LEU A 5 -17.22 17.60 28.49
N SER A 6 -18.45 18.15 28.49
CA SER A 6 -19.47 17.78 27.50
C SER A 6 -19.19 18.29 26.07
N LYS A 7 -18.25 19.23 25.89
CA LYS A 7 -17.80 19.71 24.56
C LYS A 7 -16.60 18.91 24.03
N ILE A 8 -15.96 18.09 24.86
CA ILE A 8 -14.87 17.23 24.44
C ILE A 8 -15.47 16.07 23.63
N LYS A 9 -15.42 16.19 22.31
CA LYS A 9 -15.67 15.07 21.39
C LYS A 9 -14.62 14.00 21.67
N TYR A 10 -15.00 12.99 22.46
CA TYR A 10 -14.20 11.82 22.78
C TYR A 10 -13.54 11.24 21.52
N SER A 11 -12.20 11.31 21.46
CA SER A 11 -11.39 10.59 20.47
C SER A 11 -11.13 9.16 20.95
N SER A 12 -12.16 8.33 21.15
CA SER A 12 -11.96 6.86 21.23
C SER A 12 -13.23 6.02 21.36
N PHE A 13 -13.40 5.12 20.39
CA PHE A 13 -13.84 3.73 20.56
C PHE A 13 -15.26 3.42 21.09
N THR A 14 -16.20 4.35 21.08
CA THR A 14 -17.65 4.02 21.07
C THR A 14 -18.40 4.96 20.15
N THR A 15 -18.16 4.86 18.86
CA THR A 15 -19.14 5.34 17.88
C THR A 15 -20.25 4.30 17.80
N LYS A 16 -21.53 4.75 17.89
CA LYS A 16 -22.68 3.98 17.42
C LYS A 16 -22.31 3.32 16.09
N THR A 17 -22.76 2.08 15.85
CA THR A 17 -22.69 1.43 14.55
C THR A 17 -23.27 2.35 13.48
N ASN A 18 -22.39 3.10 12.82
CA ASN A 18 -22.75 4.01 11.75
C ASN A 18 -23.08 3.20 10.49
N LYS A 19 -24.04 3.66 9.69
CA LYS A 19 -24.47 3.01 8.43
C LYS A 19 -23.28 2.67 7.52
N ASN A 20 -22.31 3.57 7.47
CA ASN A 20 -21.08 3.41 6.70
C ASN A 20 -20.18 2.28 7.22
N ASN A 21 -20.02 2.11 8.54
CA ASN A 21 -19.24 1.01 9.10
C ASN A 21 -19.85 -0.34 8.73
N LYS A 22 -21.19 -0.45 8.73
CA LYS A 22 -21.88 -1.65 8.25
C LYS A 22 -21.66 -1.85 6.75
N LEU A 23 -21.73 -0.79 5.94
CA LEU A 23 -21.44 -0.86 4.51
C LEU A 23 -20.02 -1.33 4.23
N PHE A 24 -19.00 -0.78 4.91
CA PHE A 24 -17.62 -1.25 4.78
C PHE A 24 -17.45 -2.70 5.17
N GLN A 25 -18.11 -3.16 6.23
CA GLN A 25 -18.08 -4.57 6.61
C GLN A 25 -18.69 -5.46 5.53
N ILE A 26 -19.81 -5.06 4.95
CA ILE A 26 -20.45 -5.79 3.84
C ILE A 26 -19.54 -5.82 2.62
N LEU A 27 -19.02 -4.67 2.18
CA LEU A 27 -18.10 -4.57 1.04
C LEU A 27 -16.85 -5.43 1.28
N TRP A 28 -16.27 -5.34 2.46
CA TRP A 28 -15.11 -6.15 2.83
C TRP A 28 -15.37 -7.65 2.77
N ILE A 29 -16.49 -8.11 3.34
CA ILE A 29 -16.87 -9.53 3.32
C ILE A 29 -17.17 -9.97 1.89
N ALA A 30 -17.87 -9.15 1.11
CA ALA A 30 -18.16 -9.43 -0.29
C ALA A 30 -16.86 -9.56 -1.10
N THR A 31 -15.95 -8.58 -1.00
CA THR A 31 -14.65 -8.62 -1.68
C THR A 31 -13.83 -9.83 -1.26
N LEU A 32 -13.73 -10.13 0.04
CA LEU A 32 -12.99 -11.30 0.52
C LEU A 32 -13.57 -12.61 -0.02
N ASN A 33 -14.90 -12.76 -0.03
CA ASN A 33 -15.55 -13.94 -0.60
C ASN A 33 -15.31 -14.06 -2.11
N THR A 34 -15.40 -12.95 -2.86
CA THR A 34 -15.09 -12.94 -4.29
C THR A 34 -13.65 -13.35 -4.55
N VAL A 35 -12.69 -12.79 -3.80
CA VAL A 35 -11.27 -13.12 -3.94
C VAL A 35 -11.01 -14.60 -3.61
N ILE A 36 -11.59 -15.13 -2.53
CA ILE A 36 -11.46 -16.56 -2.17
C ILE A 36 -12.08 -17.45 -3.25
N LEU A 37 -13.26 -17.09 -3.77
CA LEU A 37 -13.91 -17.86 -4.83
C LEU A 37 -13.04 -17.88 -6.10
N LEU A 38 -12.52 -16.72 -6.53
CA LEU A 38 -11.62 -16.62 -7.67
C LEU A 38 -10.30 -17.36 -7.44
N PHE A 39 -9.79 -17.39 -6.21
CA PHE A 39 -8.62 -18.18 -5.85
C PHE A 39 -8.89 -19.69 -5.97
N ILE A 40 -10.05 -20.17 -5.52
CA ILE A 40 -10.45 -21.58 -5.65
C ILE A 40 -10.63 -21.96 -7.13
N ILE A 41 -11.32 -21.13 -7.91
CA ILE A 41 -11.48 -21.32 -9.36
C ILE A 41 -10.11 -21.33 -10.04
N GLY A 42 -9.25 -20.36 -9.72
CA GLY A 42 -7.88 -20.27 -10.21
C GLY A 42 -7.07 -21.52 -9.86
N SER A 43 -7.24 -22.09 -8.68
CA SER A 43 -6.54 -23.31 -8.27
C SER A 43 -6.85 -24.53 -9.14
N ILE A 44 -7.99 -24.54 -9.84
CA ILE A 44 -8.42 -25.65 -10.69
C ILE A 44 -8.13 -25.37 -12.17
N TRP A 45 -8.27 -24.11 -12.59
CA TRP A 45 -8.23 -23.72 -14.01
C TRP A 45 -7.14 -22.69 -14.34
N ASP A 46 -6.12 -22.53 -13.49
CA ASP A 46 -5.11 -21.47 -13.56
C ASP A 46 -4.53 -21.30 -14.96
N LEU A 47 -3.99 -22.39 -15.52
CA LEU A 47 -3.35 -22.39 -16.85
C LEU A 47 -4.33 -22.02 -17.97
N LYS A 48 -5.58 -22.51 -17.90
CA LYS A 48 -6.61 -22.20 -18.91
C LYS A 48 -7.02 -20.73 -18.85
N ILE A 49 -7.15 -20.19 -17.64
CA ILE A 49 -7.46 -18.78 -17.41
C ILE A 49 -6.31 -17.91 -17.90
N ALA A 50 -5.07 -18.22 -17.49
CA ALA A 50 -3.88 -17.48 -17.90
C ALA A 50 -3.74 -17.44 -19.42
N LYS A 51 -3.94 -18.58 -20.11
CA LYS A 51 -3.94 -18.61 -21.58
C LYS A 51 -5.03 -17.74 -22.20
N ALA A 52 -6.27 -17.86 -21.73
CA ALA A 52 -7.38 -17.08 -22.26
C ALA A 52 -7.18 -15.56 -22.11
N PHE A 53 -6.57 -15.11 -21.00
CA PHE A 53 -6.24 -13.69 -20.80
C PHE A 53 -4.98 -13.27 -21.56
N GLY A 54 -3.95 -14.13 -21.58
CA GLY A 54 -2.68 -13.85 -22.24
C GLY A 54 -2.84 -13.61 -23.73
N ASP A 55 -3.67 -14.42 -24.41
CA ASP A 55 -3.96 -14.28 -25.84
C ASP A 55 -4.55 -12.90 -26.21
N LEU A 56 -5.13 -12.17 -25.25
CA LEU A 56 -5.63 -10.81 -25.48
C LEU A 56 -4.50 -9.79 -25.67
N ASN A 57 -3.31 -10.05 -25.13
CA ASN A 57 -2.17 -9.12 -25.19
C ASN A 57 -1.54 -9.03 -26.58
N ASP A 58 -1.90 -9.93 -27.49
CA ASP A 58 -1.43 -9.90 -28.88
C ASP A 58 -2.16 -8.82 -29.70
N ASN A 59 -3.19 -8.20 -29.13
CA ASN A 59 -3.81 -6.98 -29.65
C ASN A 59 -3.07 -5.74 -29.14
N GLY A 60 -2.45 -4.97 -30.03
CA GLY A 60 -1.64 -3.79 -29.67
C GLY A 60 -2.35 -2.73 -28.81
N PHE A 61 -3.68 -2.57 -28.91
CA PHE A 61 -4.43 -1.68 -28.01
C PHE A 61 -4.53 -2.25 -26.60
N ILE A 62 -4.72 -3.56 -26.48
CA ILE A 62 -4.77 -4.26 -25.19
C ILE A 62 -3.38 -4.27 -24.55
N SER A 63 -2.31 -4.49 -25.31
CA SER A 63 -0.94 -4.40 -24.77
C SER A 63 -0.60 -2.99 -24.31
N TRP A 64 -1.08 -1.97 -25.05
CA TRP A 64 -0.99 -0.56 -24.63
C TRP A 64 -1.69 -0.32 -23.28
N LEU A 65 -2.94 -0.79 -23.15
CA LEU A 65 -3.69 -0.67 -21.89
C LEU A 65 -3.04 -1.46 -20.76
N SER A 66 -2.51 -2.64 -21.06
CA SER A 66 -1.83 -3.51 -20.10
C SER A 66 -0.59 -2.82 -19.54
N MET A 67 0.24 -2.25 -20.41
CA MET A 67 1.41 -1.48 -19.97
C MET A 67 1.00 -0.25 -19.15
N PHE A 68 0.02 0.52 -19.63
CA PHE A 68 -0.45 1.72 -18.95
C PHE A 68 -0.93 1.41 -17.53
N TRP A 69 -1.78 0.40 -17.35
CA TRP A 69 -2.33 0.06 -16.04
C TRP A 69 -1.34 -0.67 -15.14
N ASP A 70 -0.51 -1.56 -15.69
CA ASP A 70 0.54 -2.24 -14.92
C ASP A 70 1.52 -1.24 -14.32
N LYS A 71 1.91 -0.23 -15.10
CA LYS A 71 2.83 0.78 -14.62
C LYS A 71 2.12 1.75 -13.68
N LEU A 72 1.01 2.38 -14.11
CA LEU A 72 0.26 3.33 -13.28
C LEU A 72 -0.07 2.78 -11.89
N ALA A 73 -0.72 1.60 -11.80
CA ALA A 73 -1.15 1.10 -10.50
C ALA A 73 0.03 0.64 -9.61
N TYR A 74 1.16 0.27 -10.20
CA TYR A 74 2.38 -0.06 -9.44
C TYR A 74 3.06 1.18 -8.90
N THR A 75 3.28 2.16 -9.77
CA THR A 75 4.05 3.39 -9.51
C THR A 75 3.29 4.38 -8.64
N MET A 76 1.95 4.32 -8.65
CA MET A 76 1.06 5.11 -7.77
C MET A 76 1.33 4.95 -6.27
N THR A 77 2.11 3.93 -5.88
CA THR A 77 2.71 3.81 -4.54
C THR A 77 3.59 5.02 -4.18
N VAL A 78 4.28 5.63 -5.15
CA VAL A 78 5.20 6.75 -4.93
C VAL A 78 4.46 8.05 -4.61
N PRO A 79 3.47 8.51 -5.38
CA PRO A 79 2.60 9.62 -4.97
C PRO A 79 1.96 9.42 -3.59
N PHE A 80 1.67 8.18 -3.24
CA PHE A 80 1.17 7.83 -1.92
C PHE A 80 2.24 8.02 -0.81
N ILE A 81 3.44 7.48 -0.97
CA ILE A 81 4.56 7.67 -0.02
C ILE A 81 4.87 9.16 0.12
N PHE A 82 4.79 9.92 -0.97
CA PHE A 82 4.90 11.37 -0.98
C PHE A 82 3.81 12.01 -0.09
N ALA A 83 2.55 11.60 -0.22
CA ALA A 83 1.45 12.11 0.61
C ALA A 83 1.67 11.83 2.10
N ILE A 84 2.09 10.61 2.48
CA ILE A 84 2.39 10.28 3.88
C ILE A 84 3.54 11.13 4.40
N THR A 85 4.63 11.22 3.64
CA THR A 85 5.80 12.00 4.03
C THR A 85 5.41 13.47 4.24
N GLY A 86 4.61 14.02 3.33
CA GLY A 86 4.06 15.37 3.48
C GLY A 86 3.16 15.55 4.70
N ILE A 87 2.33 14.55 5.05
CA ILE A 87 1.56 14.57 6.31
C ILE A 87 2.50 14.65 7.52
N PHE A 88 3.59 13.89 7.56
CA PHE A 88 4.58 13.99 8.63
C PHE A 88 5.23 15.37 8.68
N MET A 89 5.70 15.87 7.54
CA MET A 89 6.36 17.17 7.46
C MET A 89 5.44 18.31 7.92
N GLU A 90 4.18 18.32 7.50
CA GLU A 90 3.21 19.32 7.95
C GLU A 90 2.83 19.15 9.43
N THR A 91 2.82 17.92 9.94
CA THR A 91 2.65 17.64 11.38
C THR A 91 3.80 18.22 12.20
N LEU A 92 5.04 17.99 11.77
CA LEU A 92 6.23 18.55 12.41
C LEU A 92 6.25 20.07 12.32
N ASN A 93 5.89 20.63 11.16
CA ASN A 93 5.78 22.08 10.95
C ASN A 93 4.77 22.70 11.90
N LYS A 94 3.59 22.09 12.07
CA LYS A 94 2.58 22.61 12.99
C LYS A 94 3.02 22.55 14.45
N LYS A 95 3.77 21.50 14.82
CA LYS A 95 4.27 21.29 16.19
C LYS A 95 5.46 22.18 16.54
N TYR A 96 6.42 22.34 15.64
CA TYR A 96 7.71 22.98 15.91
C TYR A 96 7.99 24.24 15.06
N GLY A 97 7.28 24.43 13.96
CA GLY A 97 7.54 25.46 12.95
C GLY A 97 6.91 26.83 13.22
N LYS A 98 6.15 27.01 14.31
CA LYS A 98 5.50 28.30 14.66
C LYS A 98 6.48 29.48 14.85
N GLN A 99 7.78 29.23 14.94
CA GLN A 99 8.79 30.27 15.19
C GLN A 99 9.77 30.50 14.03
N LYS A 100 9.75 29.73 12.92
CA LYS A 100 10.79 29.84 11.87
C LYS A 100 10.23 29.70 10.45
N ILE A 101 10.26 30.81 9.69
CA ILE A 101 10.01 30.86 8.23
C ILE A 101 10.86 29.80 7.49
N THR A 102 12.06 29.53 7.99
CA THR A 102 13.00 28.54 7.44
C THR A 102 12.39 27.14 7.29
N PHE A 103 11.56 26.68 8.24
CA PHE A 103 11.00 25.31 8.17
C PHE A 103 9.96 25.16 7.06
N SER A 104 9.18 26.21 6.80
CA SER A 104 8.27 26.27 5.65
C SER A 104 9.01 26.17 4.32
N ILE A 105 10.13 26.88 4.19
CA ILE A 105 10.95 26.87 2.97
C ILE A 105 11.55 25.48 2.74
N ILE A 106 12.08 24.85 3.79
CA ILE A 106 12.63 23.48 3.73
C ILE A 106 11.58 22.49 3.21
N ILE A 107 10.34 22.56 3.69
CA ILE A 107 9.27 21.65 3.21
C ILE A 107 9.00 21.84 1.72
N ASN A 108 8.95 23.09 1.25
CA ASN A 108 8.76 23.37 -0.18
C ASN A 108 9.92 22.82 -1.02
N ILE A 109 11.17 23.00 -0.56
CA ILE A 109 12.36 22.44 -1.22
C ILE A 109 12.22 20.92 -1.29
N ILE A 110 11.86 20.26 -0.18
CA ILE A 110 11.68 18.80 -0.15
C ILE A 110 10.61 18.36 -1.16
N TYR A 111 9.46 19.04 -1.23
CA TYR A 111 8.43 18.69 -2.20
C TYR A 111 8.89 18.86 -3.66
N ILE A 112 9.52 19.99 -3.98
CA ILE A 112 10.02 20.28 -5.33
C ILE A 112 11.12 19.29 -5.71
N SER A 113 12.10 19.09 -4.83
CA SER A 113 13.19 18.14 -5.05
C SER A 113 12.68 16.72 -5.23
N PHE A 114 11.70 16.27 -4.46
CA PHE A 114 11.11 14.94 -4.60
C PHE A 114 10.48 14.76 -5.99
N ILE A 115 9.66 15.72 -6.45
CA ILE A 115 9.00 15.66 -7.76
C ILE A 115 10.04 15.67 -8.90
N ILE A 116 11.08 16.51 -8.80
CA ILE A 116 12.16 16.56 -9.81
C ILE A 116 12.93 15.24 -9.84
N ILE A 117 13.36 14.73 -8.69
CA ILE A 117 14.11 13.47 -8.60
C ILE A 117 13.26 12.32 -9.15
N PHE A 118 11.98 12.24 -8.76
CA PHE A 118 11.04 11.25 -9.28
C PHE A 118 10.96 11.30 -10.80
N THR A 119 10.73 12.49 -11.37
CA THR A 119 10.59 12.69 -12.82
C THR A 119 11.86 12.26 -13.55
N ILE A 120 13.03 12.61 -13.03
CA ILE A 120 14.32 12.23 -13.61
C ILE A 120 14.52 10.71 -13.57
N LEU A 121 14.28 10.07 -12.41
CA LEU A 121 14.44 8.62 -12.26
C LEU A 121 13.50 7.84 -13.18
N PHE A 122 12.25 8.30 -13.32
CA PHE A 122 11.29 7.67 -14.21
C PHE A 122 11.55 7.94 -15.69
N ALA A 123 12.09 9.11 -16.05
CA ALA A 123 12.57 9.37 -17.40
C ALA A 123 13.74 8.43 -17.77
N PHE A 124 14.67 8.18 -16.84
CA PHE A 124 15.73 7.19 -17.03
C PHE A 124 15.17 5.77 -17.15
N THR A 125 14.21 5.40 -16.31
CA THR A 125 13.54 4.08 -16.37
C THR A 125 12.85 3.88 -17.72
N THR A 126 12.12 4.90 -18.18
CA THR A 126 11.47 4.91 -19.50
C THR A 126 12.48 4.73 -20.62
N LYS A 127 13.58 5.48 -20.57
CA LYS A 127 14.67 5.34 -21.56
C LYS A 127 15.26 3.94 -21.54
N ASN A 128 15.50 3.36 -20.37
CA ASN A 128 16.11 2.04 -20.25
C ASN A 128 15.16 0.96 -20.78
N MET A 129 13.89 1.00 -20.41
CA MET A 129 12.86 0.05 -20.89
C MET A 129 12.61 0.18 -22.39
N ALA A 130 12.65 1.40 -22.94
CA ALA A 130 12.44 1.63 -24.37
C ALA A 130 13.66 1.23 -25.24
N ASN A 131 14.81 0.96 -24.62
CA ASN A 131 16.04 0.52 -25.30
C ASN A 131 16.51 -0.88 -24.85
N SER A 132 15.75 -1.57 -23.99
CA SER A 132 16.12 -2.93 -23.56
C SER A 132 16.01 -3.90 -24.73
N ILE A 133 16.81 -4.96 -24.67
CA ILE A 133 16.67 -6.10 -25.56
C ILE A 133 15.61 -6.99 -24.92
N SER A 134 14.48 -7.10 -25.58
CA SER A 134 13.34 -7.87 -25.10
C SER A 134 13.20 -9.19 -25.84
N ILE A 135 12.35 -10.06 -25.28
CA ILE A 135 11.90 -11.30 -25.91
C ILE A 135 11.12 -11.04 -27.22
N TYR A 136 10.62 -9.80 -27.38
CA TYR A 136 9.91 -9.30 -28.55
C TYR A 136 10.84 -8.57 -29.55
N GLY A 137 12.16 -8.64 -29.32
CA GLY A 137 13.20 -8.00 -30.13
C GLY A 137 13.72 -6.69 -29.54
N THR A 138 14.76 -6.14 -30.18
CA THR A 138 15.42 -4.90 -29.75
C THR A 138 14.48 -3.70 -29.88
N GLY A 139 14.38 -2.89 -28.81
CA GLY A 139 13.56 -1.67 -28.83
C GLY A 139 12.07 -1.95 -28.69
N ARG A 140 11.71 -3.12 -28.13
CA ARG A 140 10.36 -3.46 -27.68
C ARG A 140 10.31 -3.69 -26.19
N SER A 141 9.13 -3.54 -25.60
CA SER A 141 8.92 -3.78 -24.17
C SER A 141 8.88 -5.28 -23.84
N ASP A 142 9.60 -5.70 -22.79
CA ASP A 142 9.76 -7.10 -22.36
C ASP A 142 8.47 -7.90 -22.15
N TRP A 143 7.44 -7.28 -21.59
CA TRP A 143 6.20 -7.99 -21.21
C TRP A 143 5.01 -7.66 -22.13
N PHE A 144 5.06 -6.52 -22.82
CA PHE A 144 3.90 -5.97 -23.54
C PHE A 144 4.07 -5.95 -25.06
N GLY A 145 5.25 -6.27 -25.60
CA GLY A 145 5.48 -6.30 -27.06
C GLY A 145 5.28 -4.96 -27.79
N LEU A 146 5.18 -3.84 -27.08
CA LEU A 146 5.06 -2.51 -27.67
C LEU A 146 6.40 -2.05 -28.23
N ASP A 147 6.38 -1.31 -29.34
CA ASP A 147 7.58 -0.66 -29.84
C ASP A 147 8.05 0.49 -28.93
N ARG A 148 9.27 0.98 -29.22
CA ARG A 148 9.91 2.08 -28.50
C ARG A 148 9.04 3.33 -28.40
N ILE A 149 8.33 3.71 -29.46
CA ILE A 149 7.55 4.95 -29.49
C ILE A 149 6.34 4.82 -28.57
N HIS A 150 5.61 3.71 -28.68
CA HIS A 150 4.44 3.44 -27.85
C HIS A 150 4.84 3.26 -26.38
N THR A 151 5.96 2.58 -26.10
CA THR A 151 6.52 2.44 -24.74
C THR A 151 6.81 3.81 -24.12
N ILE A 152 7.50 4.70 -24.84
CA ILE A 152 7.80 6.06 -24.36
C ILE A 152 6.51 6.84 -24.14
N LEU A 153 5.54 6.73 -25.04
CA LEU A 153 4.26 7.44 -24.96
C LEU A 153 3.47 7.03 -23.72
N VAL A 154 3.28 5.72 -23.49
CA VAL A 154 2.56 5.18 -22.33
C VAL A 154 3.18 5.68 -21.02
N MET A 155 4.49 5.47 -20.87
CA MET A 155 5.23 5.86 -19.67
C MET A 155 5.19 7.37 -19.45
N SER A 156 5.26 8.16 -20.51
CA SER A 156 5.20 9.63 -20.41
C SER A 156 3.83 10.11 -19.92
N ILE A 157 2.74 9.48 -20.38
CA ILE A 157 1.38 9.80 -19.93
C ILE A 157 1.22 9.45 -18.46
N GLU A 158 1.67 8.26 -18.06
CA GLU A 158 1.67 7.81 -16.66
C GLU A 158 2.45 8.76 -15.74
N ILE A 159 3.72 9.03 -16.05
CA ILE A 159 4.56 9.97 -15.28
C ILE A 159 3.87 11.34 -15.19
N GLY A 160 3.26 11.80 -16.29
CA GLY A 160 2.49 13.04 -16.31
C GLY A 160 1.33 13.04 -15.31
N ILE A 161 0.54 11.96 -15.28
CA ILE A 161 -0.57 11.79 -14.33
C ILE A 161 -0.04 11.82 -12.89
N GLU A 162 1.01 11.06 -12.58
CA GLU A 162 1.57 10.98 -11.23
C GLU A 162 2.19 12.29 -10.76
N VAL A 163 2.89 13.01 -11.64
CA VAL A 163 3.42 14.35 -11.35
C VAL A 163 2.28 15.34 -11.08
N ILE A 164 1.21 15.31 -11.86
CA ILE A 164 0.02 16.14 -11.61
C ILE A 164 -0.59 15.82 -10.24
N ILE A 165 -0.71 14.54 -9.90
CA ILE A 165 -1.20 14.09 -8.58
C ILE A 165 -0.28 14.61 -7.47
N MET A 166 1.04 14.46 -7.58
CA MET A 166 1.99 14.92 -6.57
C MET A 166 1.99 16.44 -6.41
N ILE A 167 1.91 17.20 -7.51
CA ILE A 167 1.76 18.67 -7.45
C ILE A 167 0.45 19.02 -6.73
N GLY A 168 -0.66 18.39 -7.10
CA GLY A 168 -1.95 18.58 -6.45
C GLY A 168 -1.92 18.26 -4.96
N LEU A 169 -1.25 17.16 -4.58
CA LEU A 169 -1.03 16.77 -3.19
C LEU A 169 -0.14 17.78 -2.45
N ALA A 170 0.95 18.25 -3.05
CA ALA A 170 1.84 19.25 -2.46
C ALA A 170 1.08 20.55 -2.18
N LEU A 171 0.30 21.03 -3.17
CA LEU A 171 -0.54 22.21 -3.03
C LEU A 171 -1.61 22.03 -1.95
N TYR A 172 -2.32 20.89 -1.96
CA TYR A 172 -3.31 20.58 -0.94
C TYR A 172 -2.69 20.53 0.47
N LEU A 173 -1.56 19.83 0.61
CA LEU A 173 -0.85 19.70 1.88
C LEU A 173 -0.41 21.07 2.41
N ARG A 174 0.16 21.90 1.53
CA ARG A 174 0.70 23.20 1.89
C ARG A 174 -0.39 24.23 2.19
N LEU A 175 -1.41 24.33 1.34
CA LEU A 175 -2.39 25.41 1.39
C LEU A 175 -3.58 25.07 2.29
N ASN A 176 -4.00 23.81 2.33
CA ASN A 176 -5.21 23.39 3.03
C ASN A 176 -4.89 22.56 4.28
N PHE A 177 -4.09 21.50 4.13
CA PHE A 177 -3.84 20.55 5.22
C PHE A 177 -3.06 21.18 6.39
N SER A 178 -1.98 21.92 6.11
CA SER A 178 -1.15 22.59 7.12
C SER A 178 -1.93 23.53 8.04
N ARG A 179 -2.99 24.16 7.50
CA ARG A 179 -3.86 25.11 8.20
C ARG A 179 -4.89 24.45 9.10
N ARG A 180 -5.11 23.14 8.97
CA ARG A 180 -6.10 22.40 9.74
C ARG A 180 -5.80 22.39 11.25
N ASN A 181 -6.72 22.87 12.07
CA ASN A 181 -6.54 22.92 13.53
C ASN A 181 -6.54 21.55 14.20
N ASP A 182 -7.10 20.54 13.54
CA ASP A 182 -7.24 19.17 14.04
C ASP A 182 -6.08 18.24 13.66
N LEU A 183 -5.03 18.77 13.02
CA LEU A 183 -3.95 17.97 12.46
C LEU A 183 -3.18 17.18 13.54
N LEU A 184 -2.90 17.80 14.69
CA LEU A 184 -2.25 17.14 15.83
C LEU A 184 -3.21 16.27 16.64
N THR A 185 -4.48 16.65 16.73
CA THR A 185 -5.46 15.98 17.60
C THR A 185 -6.08 14.73 16.96
N ARG A 186 -6.06 14.62 15.63
CA ARG A 186 -6.62 13.49 14.87
C ARG A 186 -5.60 12.49 14.35
N ASN A 187 -4.32 12.68 14.66
CA ASN A 187 -3.27 11.67 14.46
C ASN A 187 -3.12 11.17 13.03
N TYR A 188 -3.20 12.07 12.06
CA TYR A 188 -2.97 11.75 10.66
C TYR A 188 -1.63 11.03 10.44
N TRP A 189 -0.60 11.43 11.20
CA TRP A 189 0.72 10.80 11.17
C TRP A 189 0.71 9.34 11.66
N ILE A 190 -0.09 8.97 12.67
CA ILE A 190 -0.22 7.58 13.14
C ILE A 190 -0.83 6.70 12.05
N ASP A 191 -1.85 7.22 11.37
CA ASP A 191 -2.48 6.52 10.26
C ASP A 191 -1.52 6.39 9.06
N GLY A 192 -0.64 7.36 8.84
CA GLY A 192 0.50 7.21 7.93
C GLY A 192 1.44 6.07 8.33
N ILE A 193 1.90 6.02 9.60
CA ILE A 193 2.76 4.92 10.09
C ILE A 193 2.10 3.56 9.85
N LYS A 194 0.79 3.43 10.12
CA LYS A 194 0.07 2.17 9.92
C LYS A 194 0.16 1.66 8.50
N VAL A 195 -0.05 2.52 7.50
CA VAL A 195 0.08 2.07 6.11
C VAL A 195 1.51 1.66 5.82
N LEU A 196 2.51 2.44 6.26
CA LEU A 196 3.92 2.08 6.07
C LEU A 196 4.29 0.75 6.74
N VAL A 197 3.74 0.45 7.91
CA VAL A 197 3.97 -0.83 8.60
C VAL A 197 3.33 -1.99 7.83
N VAL A 198 2.10 -1.83 7.34
CA VAL A 198 1.47 -2.87 6.50
C VAL A 198 2.29 -3.09 5.24
N PHE A 199 2.68 -2.02 4.55
CA PHE A 199 3.53 -2.11 3.37
C PHE A 199 4.85 -2.80 3.67
N ALA A 200 5.50 -2.46 4.78
CA ALA A 200 6.79 -3.02 5.13
C ALA A 200 6.71 -4.50 5.52
N VAL A 201 5.72 -4.88 6.33
CA VAL A 201 5.54 -6.28 6.73
C VAL A 201 5.18 -7.14 5.52
N VAL A 202 4.24 -6.70 4.68
CA VAL A 202 3.83 -7.53 3.55
C VAL A 202 4.87 -7.50 2.43
N GLY A 203 5.37 -6.32 2.06
CA GLY A 203 6.27 -6.14 0.92
C GLY A 203 7.74 -6.47 1.15
N PHE A 204 8.26 -6.32 2.38
CA PHE A 204 9.67 -6.62 2.66
C PHE A 204 9.90 -7.86 3.51
N ILE A 205 8.85 -8.41 4.13
CA ILE A 205 8.95 -9.64 4.94
C ILE A 205 8.19 -10.77 4.27
N VAL A 206 6.87 -10.65 4.12
CA VAL A 206 6.04 -11.77 3.66
C VAL A 206 6.28 -12.12 2.19
N ASP A 207 6.22 -11.13 1.30
CA ASP A 207 6.34 -11.34 -0.15
C ASP A 207 7.72 -11.91 -0.54
N PRO A 208 8.86 -11.33 -0.12
CA PRO A 208 10.18 -11.92 -0.41
C PRO A 208 10.36 -13.30 0.21
N SER A 209 9.84 -13.53 1.43
CA SER A 209 9.92 -14.85 2.07
C SER A 209 9.18 -15.89 1.24
N LEU A 210 7.95 -15.63 0.85
CA LEU A 210 7.17 -16.57 0.04
C LEU A 210 7.81 -16.81 -1.33
N LYS A 211 8.32 -15.76 -2.00
CA LYS A 211 9.07 -15.90 -3.26
C LYS A 211 10.30 -16.81 -3.11
N THR A 212 11.00 -16.71 -1.98
CA THR A 212 12.18 -17.55 -1.66
C THR A 212 11.85 -19.04 -1.57
N PHE A 213 10.63 -19.40 -1.15
CA PHE A 213 10.22 -20.80 -0.95
C PHE A 213 9.45 -21.41 -2.12
N TRP A 214 8.74 -20.59 -2.90
CA TRP A 214 7.84 -21.08 -3.96
C TRP A 214 8.47 -21.11 -5.35
N GLY A 215 9.30 -20.14 -5.71
CA GLY A 215 9.98 -20.15 -7.02
C GLY A 215 9.08 -20.26 -8.25
N ARG A 216 7.77 -20.00 -8.12
CA ARG A 216 6.78 -20.16 -9.20
C ARG A 216 7.13 -19.24 -10.38
N PRO A 217 7.32 -19.75 -11.61
CA PRO A 217 7.69 -18.91 -12.74
C PRO A 217 6.53 -18.05 -13.23
N TYR A 218 6.84 -16.94 -13.90
CA TYR A 218 5.85 -16.13 -14.62
C TYR A 218 5.22 -16.92 -15.78
N PHE A 219 3.94 -16.63 -16.08
CA PHE A 219 3.20 -17.35 -17.13
C PHE A 219 3.90 -17.26 -18.50
N ILE A 220 4.43 -16.10 -18.87
CA ILE A 220 5.15 -15.93 -20.12
C ILE A 220 6.40 -16.81 -20.25
N HIS A 221 7.01 -17.24 -19.14
CA HIS A 221 8.12 -18.18 -19.18
C HIS A 221 7.64 -19.62 -19.37
N VAL A 222 6.42 -19.94 -18.94
CA VAL A 222 5.78 -21.25 -19.20
C VAL A 222 5.28 -21.34 -20.64
N ASP A 223 4.80 -20.24 -21.21
CA ASP A 223 4.22 -20.18 -22.58
C ASP A 223 5.16 -19.57 -23.62
N TYR A 224 6.45 -19.50 -23.30
CA TYR A 224 7.44 -18.70 -24.01
C TYR A 224 7.55 -19.04 -25.50
N GLN A 225 7.61 -20.33 -25.83
CA GLN A 225 7.69 -20.81 -27.21
C GLN A 225 6.47 -20.43 -28.04
N ASN A 226 5.28 -20.44 -27.45
CA ASN A 226 4.06 -20.04 -28.15
C ASN A 226 4.07 -18.55 -28.45
N VAL A 227 4.53 -17.73 -27.50
CA VAL A 227 4.72 -16.29 -27.72
C VAL A 227 5.69 -16.05 -28.87
N ILE A 228 6.88 -16.67 -28.86
CA ILE A 228 7.87 -16.54 -29.94
C ILE A 228 7.30 -16.94 -31.30
N ASN A 229 6.63 -18.10 -31.37
CA ASN A 229 6.07 -18.62 -32.62
C ASN A 229 4.95 -17.72 -33.19
N SER A 230 4.36 -16.85 -32.36
CA SER A 230 3.32 -15.91 -32.77
C SER A 230 3.86 -14.56 -33.26
N LEU A 231 5.16 -14.31 -33.09
CA LEU A 231 5.76 -13.03 -33.46
C LEU A 231 5.90 -12.88 -34.98
N PRO A 232 5.66 -11.68 -35.53
CA PRO A 232 5.90 -11.41 -36.94
C PRO A 232 7.37 -11.61 -37.34
N ASP A 233 7.61 -12.18 -38.52
CA ASP A 233 8.96 -12.49 -39.03
C ASP A 233 9.90 -11.28 -39.13
N ASN A 234 9.33 -10.07 -39.26
CA ASN A 234 10.08 -8.82 -39.33
C ASN A 234 10.49 -8.25 -37.95
N TRP A 235 10.15 -8.93 -36.86
CA TRP A 235 10.63 -8.58 -35.53
C TRP A 235 12.08 -9.07 -35.39
N THR A 236 12.99 -8.14 -35.13
CA THR A 236 14.44 -8.33 -35.31
C THR A 236 15.00 -9.45 -34.42
N LYS A 237 15.67 -10.41 -35.07
CA LYS A 237 16.62 -11.35 -34.47
C LYS A 237 17.83 -10.58 -33.89
N PRO A 238 18.51 -11.10 -32.84
CA PRO A 238 18.45 -12.47 -32.36
C PRO A 238 17.30 -12.70 -31.36
N LEU A 239 16.42 -13.64 -31.69
CA LEU A 239 15.70 -14.37 -30.66
C LEU A 239 16.75 -15.13 -29.85
N PRO A 240 16.67 -15.15 -28.52
CA PRO A 240 17.62 -15.92 -27.71
C PRO A 240 17.58 -17.39 -28.16
N SER A 241 18.75 -17.96 -28.49
CA SER A 241 18.85 -19.30 -29.11
C SER A 241 18.58 -20.47 -28.16
N ASP A 242 18.65 -20.23 -26.84
CA ASP A 242 18.66 -21.27 -25.80
C ASP A 242 17.57 -21.08 -24.74
N ILE A 243 16.36 -20.65 -25.12
CA ILE A 243 15.26 -20.50 -24.14
C ILE A 243 14.27 -21.65 -24.28
N HIS A 244 14.12 -22.40 -23.19
CA HIS A 244 13.11 -23.42 -23.01
C HIS A 244 11.98 -22.90 -22.12
N ASN A 245 10.76 -23.39 -22.36
CA ASN A 245 9.64 -23.12 -21.46
C ASN A 245 9.99 -23.61 -20.05
N ALA A 246 9.69 -22.78 -19.04
CA ALA A 246 9.69 -23.21 -17.66
C ALA A 246 8.57 -24.23 -17.44
N GLU A 247 8.78 -25.16 -16.51
CA GLU A 247 7.72 -26.05 -16.06
C GLU A 247 6.61 -25.25 -15.36
N TYR A 248 5.35 -25.55 -15.69
CA TYR A 248 4.22 -25.01 -14.95
C TYR A 248 4.21 -25.60 -13.54
N LEU A 249 4.19 -24.72 -12.54
CA LEU A 249 4.07 -25.10 -11.13
C LEU A 249 2.75 -24.60 -10.57
N ASP A 250 2.05 -25.47 -9.83
CA ASP A 250 0.86 -25.08 -9.09
C ASP A 250 1.22 -24.22 -7.88
N TRP A 251 0.33 -23.32 -7.47
CA TRP A 251 0.61 -22.40 -6.36
C TRP A 251 0.84 -23.09 -5.02
N TRP A 252 0.42 -24.34 -4.82
CA TRP A 252 0.67 -25.08 -3.57
C TRP A 252 2.00 -25.84 -3.56
N GLN A 253 2.74 -25.85 -4.67
CA GLN A 253 4.01 -26.56 -4.78
C GLN A 253 5.16 -25.72 -4.21
N ILE A 254 5.61 -26.08 -3.02
CA ILE A 254 6.78 -25.48 -2.38
C ILE A 254 8.04 -26.10 -3.01
N GLN A 255 8.90 -25.26 -3.58
CA GLN A 255 10.13 -25.66 -4.26
C GLN A 255 11.35 -25.69 -3.33
N GLY A 256 11.19 -25.25 -2.08
CA GLY A 256 12.25 -25.18 -1.09
C GLY A 256 12.93 -23.81 -1.04
N PHE A 257 13.77 -23.59 -0.04
CA PHE A 257 14.48 -22.31 0.12
C PHE A 257 15.57 -22.16 -0.94
N ASN A 258 15.50 -21.10 -1.76
CA ASN A 258 16.57 -20.76 -2.70
C ASN A 258 17.18 -19.37 -2.41
N PRO A 259 18.46 -19.28 -1.99
CA PRO A 259 19.12 -18.00 -1.74
C PRO A 259 19.38 -17.17 -3.00
N ASP A 260 19.35 -17.77 -4.19
CA ASP A 260 19.58 -17.07 -5.46
C ASP A 260 18.52 -15.99 -5.72
N TYR A 261 17.29 -16.19 -5.22
CA TYR A 261 16.26 -15.15 -5.26
C TYR A 261 16.75 -13.85 -4.60
N TRP A 262 17.39 -13.93 -3.44
CA TRP A 262 17.92 -12.75 -2.74
C TRP A 262 19.12 -12.14 -3.47
N LYS A 263 19.97 -12.98 -4.05
CA LYS A 263 21.09 -12.52 -4.86
C LYS A 263 20.58 -11.68 -6.03
N ALA A 264 19.60 -12.19 -6.77
CA ALA A 264 18.96 -11.49 -7.89
C ALA A 264 18.23 -10.22 -7.43
N TYR A 265 17.47 -10.32 -6.33
CA TYR A 265 16.73 -9.19 -5.76
C TYR A 265 17.65 -8.00 -5.40
N PHE A 266 18.84 -8.27 -4.85
CA PHE A 266 19.80 -7.23 -4.50
C PHE A 266 20.74 -6.81 -5.63
N SER A 267 21.06 -7.70 -6.57
CA SER A 267 21.93 -7.38 -7.70
C SER A 267 21.20 -6.66 -8.84
N GLY A 268 19.87 -6.82 -8.93
CA GLY A 268 19.10 -6.41 -10.10
C GLY A 268 19.43 -7.24 -11.35
N ASP A 269 20.14 -8.36 -11.18
CA ASP A 269 20.57 -9.25 -12.26
C ASP A 269 19.45 -10.26 -12.55
N TYR A 270 18.70 -10.02 -13.61
CA TYR A 270 17.69 -10.93 -14.16
C TYR A 270 18.39 -12.07 -14.91
N GLY A 271 19.19 -12.88 -14.21
CA GLY A 271 19.89 -14.02 -14.83
C GLY A 271 18.92 -15.08 -15.37
N ASN A 272 19.44 -16.01 -16.19
CA ASN A 272 18.66 -17.01 -16.96
C ASN A 272 17.97 -18.11 -16.12
N THR A 273 17.85 -17.97 -14.80
CA THR A 273 17.23 -18.98 -13.94
C THR A 273 15.79 -18.59 -13.58
N HIS A 274 14.89 -19.57 -13.53
CA HIS A 274 13.50 -19.37 -13.10
C HIS A 274 13.36 -18.77 -11.68
N TRP A 275 14.42 -18.83 -10.88
CA TRP A 275 14.49 -18.28 -9.52
C TRP A 275 14.71 -16.77 -9.43
N ASN A 276 15.17 -16.15 -10.51
CA ASN A 276 15.38 -14.70 -10.55
C ASN A 276 14.10 -13.94 -10.94
N ASN A 277 13.05 -14.66 -11.40
CA ASN A 277 11.79 -14.12 -11.93
C ASN A 277 10.59 -14.92 -11.39
N VAL A 278 10.28 -14.69 -10.11
CA VAL A 278 9.25 -15.44 -9.36
C VAL A 278 7.93 -14.67 -9.32
N ALA A 279 6.86 -15.32 -9.77
CA ALA A 279 5.50 -14.78 -9.86
C ALA A 279 4.74 -14.76 -8.55
N PHE A 280 4.93 -15.77 -7.69
CA PHE A 280 4.12 -15.92 -6.48
C PHE A 280 4.87 -15.46 -5.22
N PRO A 281 4.28 -14.59 -4.38
CA PRO A 281 3.06 -13.79 -4.59
C PRO A 281 3.29 -12.58 -5.51
N SER A 282 2.22 -11.89 -5.91
CA SER A 282 2.35 -10.66 -6.71
C SER A 282 2.71 -9.45 -5.85
N GLY A 283 3.92 -8.90 -6.06
CA GLY A 283 4.36 -7.64 -5.45
C GLY A 283 3.60 -6.42 -5.98
N HIS A 284 3.16 -6.45 -7.25
CA HIS A 284 2.37 -5.36 -7.84
C HIS A 284 0.99 -5.21 -7.18
N MET A 285 0.35 -6.34 -6.86
CA MET A 285 -0.91 -6.34 -6.11
C MET A 285 -0.73 -5.82 -4.68
N ASN A 286 0.41 -6.11 -4.04
CA ASN A 286 0.75 -5.54 -2.74
C ASN A 286 0.90 -4.01 -2.80
N SER A 287 1.72 -3.51 -3.72
CA SER A 287 1.99 -2.09 -3.91
C SER A 287 0.70 -1.30 -4.23
N SER A 288 -0.06 -1.71 -5.24
CA SER A 288 -1.30 -1.04 -5.66
C SER A 288 -2.36 -1.02 -4.54
N SER A 289 -2.50 -2.12 -3.80
CA SER A 289 -3.46 -2.22 -2.68
C SER A 289 -3.14 -1.27 -1.51
N MET A 290 -1.90 -0.79 -1.38
CA MET A 290 -1.57 0.22 -0.36
C MET A 290 -2.35 1.51 -0.55
N LEU A 291 -2.70 1.87 -1.79
CA LEU A 291 -3.50 3.04 -2.07
C LEU A 291 -4.93 2.91 -1.50
N VAL A 292 -5.49 1.69 -1.54
CA VAL A 292 -6.80 1.38 -0.91
C VAL A 292 -6.72 1.62 0.59
N TYR A 293 -5.69 1.08 1.25
CA TYR A 293 -5.51 1.21 2.70
C TYR A 293 -5.27 2.63 3.16
N THR A 294 -4.49 3.36 2.38
CA THR A 294 -4.30 4.79 2.54
C THR A 294 -5.61 5.53 2.48
N THR A 295 -6.42 5.27 1.46
CA THR A 295 -7.72 5.92 1.29
C THR A 295 -8.64 5.63 2.47
N ILE A 296 -8.67 4.37 2.92
CA ILE A 296 -9.45 3.95 4.09
C ILE A 296 -8.97 4.69 5.36
N LEU A 297 -7.67 4.69 5.66
CA LEU A 297 -7.13 5.23 6.90
C LEU A 297 -7.06 6.76 6.92
N LEU A 298 -6.74 7.40 5.79
CA LEU A 298 -6.54 8.85 5.71
C LEU A 298 -7.79 9.62 5.31
N LEU A 299 -8.68 9.07 4.48
CA LEU A 299 -9.86 9.79 3.99
C LEU A 299 -11.16 9.29 4.62
N MET A 300 -11.28 7.97 4.84
CA MET A 300 -12.54 7.33 5.25
C MET A 300 -12.57 6.89 6.72
N ASN A 301 -11.55 7.18 7.51
CA ASN A 301 -11.47 6.75 8.91
C ASN A 301 -12.49 7.49 9.79
N GLU A 302 -13.64 6.84 10.03
CA GLU A 302 -14.74 7.39 10.82
C GLU A 302 -14.39 7.63 12.29
N LYS A 303 -13.32 7.01 12.82
CA LYS A 303 -12.85 7.28 14.18
C LYS A 303 -12.49 8.76 14.38
N ARG A 304 -12.26 9.51 13.30
CA ARG A 304 -11.97 10.95 13.31
C ARG A 304 -13.23 11.81 13.46
N GLY A 305 -14.42 11.24 13.37
CA GLY A 305 -15.70 11.96 13.50
C GLY A 305 -16.07 12.82 12.29
N ASP A 306 -15.35 12.68 11.17
CA ASP A 306 -15.72 13.28 9.89
C ASP A 306 -16.77 12.43 9.18
N LYS A 307 -17.75 13.09 8.57
CA LYS A 307 -18.66 12.41 7.64
C LYS A 307 -17.87 12.03 6.37
N ILE A 308 -18.12 10.84 5.85
CA ILE A 308 -17.61 10.41 4.56
C ILE A 308 -18.48 11.07 3.49
N SER A 309 -17.93 12.05 2.80
CA SER A 309 -18.57 12.75 1.67
C SER A 309 -18.56 11.88 0.40
N TRP A 310 -19.40 12.22 -0.56
CA TRP A 310 -19.51 11.51 -1.83
C TRP A 310 -18.19 11.49 -2.62
N TRP A 311 -17.40 12.58 -2.60
CA TRP A 311 -16.11 12.63 -3.30
C TRP A 311 -15.07 11.66 -2.71
N LYS A 312 -15.14 11.37 -1.40
CA LYS A 312 -14.28 10.37 -0.77
C LYS A 312 -14.64 8.96 -1.23
N TRP A 313 -15.93 8.71 -1.43
CA TRP A 313 -16.41 7.47 -2.05
C TRP A 313 -15.96 7.35 -3.50
N LEU A 314 -16.00 8.45 -4.27
CA LEU A 314 -15.50 8.47 -5.64
C LEU A 314 -14.01 8.09 -5.69
N ILE A 315 -13.16 8.72 -4.86
CA ILE A 315 -11.74 8.37 -4.79
C ILE A 315 -11.55 6.90 -4.41
N PHE A 316 -12.29 6.42 -3.39
CA PHE A 316 -12.21 5.02 -2.98
C PHE A 316 -12.58 4.04 -4.10
N ILE A 317 -13.64 4.34 -4.87
CA ILE A 317 -14.06 3.52 -6.01
C ILE A 317 -12.99 3.53 -7.11
N ILE A 318 -12.43 4.69 -7.45
CA ILE A 318 -11.35 4.81 -8.45
C ILE A 318 -10.15 3.96 -8.04
N VAL A 319 -9.73 4.04 -6.77
CA VAL A 319 -8.59 3.28 -6.25
C VAL A 319 -8.85 1.78 -6.22
N VAL A 320 -10.06 1.34 -5.88
CA VAL A 320 -10.43 -0.09 -5.94
C VAL A 320 -10.49 -0.58 -7.39
N PHE A 321 -11.01 0.24 -8.30
CA PHE A 321 -11.02 -0.05 -9.73
C PHE A 321 -9.59 -0.17 -10.29
N ASP A 322 -8.68 0.68 -9.84
CA ASP A 322 -7.27 0.63 -10.23
C ASP A 322 -6.60 -0.70 -9.86
N VAL A 323 -6.80 -1.19 -8.63
CA VAL A 323 -6.32 -2.51 -8.18
C VAL A 323 -6.96 -3.66 -8.96
N PHE A 324 -8.25 -3.54 -9.30
CA PHE A 324 -8.93 -4.53 -10.12
C PHE A 324 -8.37 -4.59 -11.54
N MET A 325 -8.14 -3.42 -12.16
CA MET A 325 -7.55 -3.32 -13.48
C MET A 325 -6.10 -3.83 -13.50
N MET A 326 -5.32 -3.51 -12.46
CA MET A 326 -3.99 -4.10 -12.27
C MET A 326 -4.04 -5.63 -12.32
N ALA A 327 -4.93 -6.27 -11.55
CA ALA A 327 -5.05 -7.73 -11.55
C ALA A 327 -5.36 -8.29 -12.95
N ILE A 328 -6.27 -7.66 -13.70
CA ILE A 328 -6.57 -8.08 -15.07
C ILE A 328 -5.34 -7.91 -15.96
N MET A 329 -4.68 -6.75 -15.90
CA MET A 329 -3.56 -6.43 -16.78
C MET A 329 -2.32 -7.28 -16.50
N GLN A 330 -2.12 -7.77 -15.28
CA GLN A 330 -1.07 -8.73 -14.97
C GLN A 330 -1.30 -10.11 -15.60
N MET A 331 -2.56 -10.55 -15.69
CA MET A 331 -2.89 -11.79 -16.41
C MET A 331 -2.73 -11.60 -17.92
N VAL A 332 -3.22 -10.47 -18.45
CA VAL A 332 -3.10 -10.11 -19.88
C VAL A 332 -1.63 -10.03 -20.29
N SER A 333 -0.78 -9.30 -19.56
CA SER A 333 0.66 -9.21 -19.84
C SER A 333 1.44 -10.50 -19.62
N ARG A 334 0.76 -11.60 -19.27
CA ARG A 334 1.36 -12.91 -18.98
C ARG A 334 2.37 -12.87 -17.83
N THR A 335 2.26 -11.87 -16.95
CA THR A 335 3.15 -11.68 -15.81
C THR A 335 2.67 -12.39 -14.56
N HIS A 336 1.38 -12.73 -14.40
CA HIS A 336 0.94 -13.45 -13.20
C HIS A 336 -0.19 -14.42 -13.46
N TRP A 337 -0.25 -15.43 -12.60
CA TRP A 337 -1.36 -16.37 -12.50
C TRP A 337 -2.51 -15.78 -11.67
N ILE A 338 -3.75 -16.19 -11.92
CA ILE A 338 -4.89 -15.65 -11.15
C ILE A 338 -4.75 -15.99 -9.66
N THR A 339 -4.19 -17.16 -9.33
CA THR A 339 -4.00 -17.54 -7.94
C THR A 339 -2.95 -16.68 -7.23
N ASP A 340 -1.92 -16.20 -7.92
CA ASP A 340 -0.93 -15.29 -7.32
C ASP A 340 -1.59 -13.99 -6.90
N LEU A 341 -2.41 -13.44 -7.80
CA LEU A 341 -3.10 -12.16 -7.62
C LEU A 341 -4.13 -12.27 -6.50
N MET A 342 -4.97 -13.31 -6.54
CA MET A 342 -6.02 -13.51 -5.54
C MET A 342 -5.44 -13.90 -4.18
N PHE A 343 -4.35 -14.67 -4.13
CA PHE A 343 -3.65 -14.97 -2.87
C PHE A 343 -3.14 -13.69 -2.21
N THR A 344 -2.43 -12.83 -2.96
CA THR A 344 -1.92 -11.57 -2.41
C THR A 344 -3.08 -10.70 -1.90
N LEU A 345 -4.18 -10.57 -2.66
CA LEU A 345 -5.34 -9.82 -2.22
C LEU A 345 -5.98 -10.41 -0.95
N ALA A 346 -6.15 -11.73 -0.88
CA ALA A 346 -6.70 -12.40 0.31
C ALA A 346 -5.82 -12.18 1.53
N LEU A 347 -4.51 -12.38 1.38
CA LEU A 347 -3.51 -12.14 2.42
C LEU A 347 -3.59 -10.70 2.92
N LEU A 348 -3.57 -9.73 2.01
CA LEU A 348 -3.65 -8.32 2.34
C LEU A 348 -4.93 -7.99 3.10
N LEU A 349 -6.08 -8.48 2.64
CA LEU A 349 -7.34 -8.27 3.32
C LEU A 349 -7.24 -8.83 4.75
N LEU A 350 -6.91 -10.11 4.90
CA LEU A 350 -6.86 -10.78 6.21
C LEU A 350 -5.88 -10.12 7.20
N VAL A 351 -4.70 -9.69 6.72
CA VAL A 351 -3.60 -9.17 7.54
C VAL A 351 -3.76 -7.69 7.89
N PHE A 352 -4.48 -6.91 7.08
CA PHE A 352 -4.64 -5.47 7.28
C PHE A 352 -5.20 -5.09 8.66
N LYS A 353 -6.31 -5.72 9.07
CA LYS A 353 -6.96 -5.41 10.36
C LYS A 353 -6.07 -5.78 11.58
N PRO A 354 -5.50 -7.00 11.66
CA PRO A 354 -4.55 -7.36 12.70
C PRO A 354 -3.35 -6.42 12.78
N LEU A 355 -2.70 -6.11 11.64
CA LEU A 355 -1.53 -5.23 11.64
C LEU A 355 -1.88 -3.81 12.06
N ASN A 356 -2.95 -3.22 11.53
CA ASN A 356 -3.41 -1.89 11.95
C ASN A 356 -3.65 -1.83 13.47
N TRP A 357 -4.30 -2.86 14.03
CA TRP A 357 -4.50 -2.97 15.48
C TRP A 357 -3.18 -3.11 16.24
N LEU A 358 -2.26 -3.95 15.78
CA LEU A 358 -0.97 -4.18 16.43
C LEU A 358 -0.10 -2.92 16.39
N THR A 359 -0.05 -2.23 15.24
CA THR A 359 0.67 -0.96 15.07
C THR A 359 0.13 0.11 16.01
N ASP A 360 -1.19 0.24 16.15
CA ASP A 360 -1.80 1.10 17.18
C ASP A 360 -1.23 0.77 18.56
N HIS A 361 -1.26 -0.50 18.96
CA HIS A 361 -0.81 -0.93 20.29
C HIS A 361 0.67 -0.65 20.52
N ILE A 362 1.52 -0.92 19.54
CA ILE A 362 2.97 -0.69 19.63
C ILE A 362 3.28 0.80 19.70
N ILE A 363 2.69 1.62 18.82
CA ILE A 363 2.91 3.08 18.83
C ILE A 363 2.52 3.65 20.18
N TYR A 364 1.33 3.32 20.69
CA TYR A 364 0.90 3.84 21.99
C TYR A 364 1.74 3.31 23.16
N PHE A 365 2.23 2.07 23.08
CA PHE A 365 3.17 1.53 24.05
C PHE A 365 4.49 2.30 24.03
N VAL A 366 5.10 2.54 22.85
CA VAL A 366 6.36 3.29 22.72
C VAL A 366 6.19 4.73 23.20
N LEU A 367 5.12 5.41 22.77
CA LEU A 367 4.79 6.75 23.23
C LEU A 367 4.64 6.80 24.75
N SER A 368 3.99 5.79 25.36
CA SER A 368 3.87 5.73 26.83
C SER A 368 5.23 5.66 27.52
N LEU A 369 6.18 4.91 26.98
CA LEU A 369 7.54 4.81 27.53
C LEU A 369 8.30 6.13 27.42
N ILE A 370 8.24 6.78 26.25
CA ILE A 370 8.85 8.09 26.02
C ILE A 370 8.28 9.11 27.02
N TRP A 371 6.96 9.12 27.20
CA TRP A 371 6.29 10.07 28.09
C TRP A 371 6.64 9.87 29.56
N ILE A 372 6.75 8.62 30.01
CA ILE A 372 7.22 8.29 31.37
C ILE A 372 8.64 8.84 31.55
N LYS A 373 9.52 8.63 30.57
CA LYS A 373 10.92 9.07 30.65
C LYS A 373 11.06 10.60 30.66
N THR A 374 10.21 11.32 29.93
CA THR A 374 10.29 12.79 29.83
C THR A 374 9.75 13.54 31.05
N GLY A 375 9.22 12.85 32.06
CA GLY A 375 8.73 13.49 33.31
C GLY A 375 7.61 14.50 33.10
N SER A 376 6.93 14.47 31.95
CA SER A 376 5.84 15.38 31.63
C SER A 376 4.69 15.14 32.62
N THR A 377 4.52 16.03 33.60
CA THR A 377 3.37 16.04 34.50
C THR A 377 2.13 16.28 33.66
N LYS A 378 1.30 15.25 33.57
CA LYS A 378 0.12 15.25 32.69
C LYS A 378 -1.10 15.04 33.55
N SER A 379 -2.11 15.90 33.38
CA SER A 379 -3.39 15.70 34.03
C SER A 379 -4.03 14.45 33.47
N MET A 380 -4.18 13.44 34.32
CA MET A 380 -4.91 12.24 34.01
C MET A 380 -6.39 12.50 34.33
N VAL A 381 -7.27 12.16 33.40
CA VAL A 381 -8.72 12.27 33.59
C VAL A 381 -9.30 10.88 33.47
N GLU A 382 -9.91 10.41 34.55
CA GLU A 382 -10.65 9.17 34.54
C GLU A 382 -12.13 9.46 34.27
N ILE A 383 -12.72 8.69 33.36
CA ILE A 383 -14.14 8.80 33.02
C ILE A 383 -14.74 7.41 33.12
N GLU A 384 -15.81 7.32 33.89
CA GLU A 384 -16.61 6.11 33.98
C GLU A 384 -17.75 6.18 32.95
N VAL A 385 -17.78 5.21 32.02
CA VAL A 385 -18.78 5.12 30.96
C VAL A 385 -19.42 3.75 31.04
N LYS A 386 -20.65 3.70 31.57
CA LYS A 386 -21.40 2.46 31.86
C LYS A 386 -20.58 1.54 32.78
N ASN A 387 -20.28 0.31 32.35
CA ASN A 387 -19.52 -0.68 33.12
C ASN A 387 -18.01 -0.63 32.85
N LYS A 388 -17.48 0.49 32.34
CA LYS A 388 -16.08 0.64 31.97
C LYS A 388 -15.50 1.91 32.55
N ARG A 389 -14.30 1.80 33.11
CA ARG A 389 -13.46 2.95 33.46
C ARG A 389 -12.46 3.19 32.34
N VAL A 390 -12.36 4.45 31.92
CA VAL A 390 -11.52 4.89 30.83
C VAL A 390 -10.55 5.93 31.37
N ILE A 391 -9.25 5.66 31.23
CA ILE A 391 -8.21 6.59 31.66
C ILE A 391 -7.79 7.40 30.44
N PHE A 392 -7.86 8.72 30.57
CA PHE A 392 -7.32 9.67 29.62
C PHE A 392 -6.10 10.37 30.20
N ILE A 393 -5.14 10.70 29.35
CA ILE A 393 -4.01 11.57 29.70
C ILE A 393 -4.13 12.84 28.85
N SER A 394 -4.12 14.01 29.49
CA SER A 394 -4.03 15.29 28.81
C SER A 394 -2.58 15.54 28.38
N ILE A 395 -2.38 15.80 27.09
CA ILE A 395 -1.09 16.12 26.49
C ILE A 395 -1.34 17.31 25.56
N ASP A 396 -0.70 18.45 25.83
CA ASP A 396 -0.84 19.67 25.01
C ASP A 396 -2.32 20.02 24.76
N ASN A 397 -3.14 20.01 25.82
CA ASN A 397 -4.59 20.23 25.78
C ASN A 397 -5.40 19.21 24.95
N THR A 398 -4.82 18.05 24.64
CA THR A 398 -5.49 16.94 23.95
C THR A 398 -5.61 15.74 24.88
N TYR A 399 -6.80 15.16 25.01
CA TYR A 399 -7.03 13.98 25.86
C TYR A 399 -6.83 12.68 25.07
N TRP A 400 -6.06 11.76 25.66
CA TRP A 400 -5.66 10.50 25.04
C TRP A 400 -6.09 9.32 25.87
N GLN A 401 -6.90 8.42 25.31
CA GLN A 401 -7.30 7.20 26.02
C GLN A 401 -6.14 6.21 26.13
N VAL A 402 -5.62 6.00 27.35
CA VAL A 402 -4.50 5.09 27.62
C VAL A 402 -4.93 3.74 28.21
N ALA A 403 -6.10 3.69 28.85
CA ALA A 403 -6.69 2.46 29.36
C ALA A 403 -8.21 2.48 29.24
N LYS A 404 -8.79 1.30 29.00
CA LYS A 404 -10.24 1.06 29.03
C LYS A 404 -10.48 -0.31 29.61
N VAL A 405 -11.07 -0.36 30.80
CA VAL A 405 -11.16 -1.59 31.59
C VAL A 405 -12.58 -1.72 32.13
N LYS A 406 -13.15 -2.92 32.08
CA LYS A 406 -14.43 -3.18 32.76
C LYS A 406 -14.23 -2.96 34.25
N ILE A 407 -15.16 -2.28 34.92
CA ILE A 407 -15.03 -1.93 36.35
C ILE A 407 -14.72 -3.19 37.18
N SER A 408 -15.41 -4.29 36.89
CA SER A 408 -15.21 -5.59 37.54
C SER A 408 -13.83 -6.22 37.33
N LYS A 409 -13.00 -5.69 36.43
CA LYS A 409 -11.65 -6.19 36.13
C LYS A 409 -10.55 -5.19 36.48
N ILE A 410 -10.87 -4.05 37.10
CA ILE A 410 -9.89 -3.01 37.44
C ILE A 410 -8.75 -3.58 38.28
N GLU A 411 -9.05 -4.29 39.36
CA GLU A 411 -8.04 -4.84 40.28
C GLU A 411 -7.12 -5.87 39.62
N THR A 412 -7.65 -6.64 38.66
CA THR A 412 -6.87 -7.63 37.91
C THR A 412 -6.12 -7.04 36.71
N SER A 413 -6.44 -5.82 36.30
CA SER A 413 -5.90 -5.24 35.07
C SER A 413 -4.50 -4.70 35.28
N LYS A 414 -3.49 -5.47 34.84
CA LYS A 414 -2.09 -5.01 34.77
C LYS A 414 -1.96 -3.68 34.02
N LYS A 415 -2.77 -3.48 32.97
CA LYS A 415 -2.80 -2.24 32.18
C LYS A 415 -3.34 -1.05 33.00
N PHE A 416 -4.41 -1.25 33.77
CA PHE A 416 -4.95 -0.20 34.65
C PHE A 416 -3.95 0.14 35.75
N LYS A 417 -3.46 -0.89 36.46
CA LYS A 417 -2.47 -0.77 37.53
C LYS A 417 -1.22 -0.02 37.07
N ARG A 418 -0.67 -0.33 35.89
CA ARG A 418 0.52 0.36 35.34
C ARG A 418 0.33 1.87 35.19
N TRP A 419 -0.83 2.31 34.72
CA TRP A 419 -1.10 3.75 34.54
C TRP A 419 -1.40 4.44 35.87
N HIS A 420 -2.00 3.70 36.80
CA HIS A 420 -2.38 4.16 38.13
C HIS A 420 -1.21 4.10 39.15
N SER A 421 -0.17 3.28 38.94
CA SER A 421 0.97 3.16 39.86
C SER A 421 2.08 4.16 39.59
N ASN A 422 2.23 4.60 38.33
CA ASN A 422 3.41 5.33 37.88
C ASN A 422 3.24 6.86 37.82
N ASN A 423 2.06 7.41 38.12
CA ASN A 423 1.77 8.84 37.87
C ASN A 423 1.04 9.58 39.01
N PHE A 424 0.95 9.03 40.22
CA PHE A 424 0.45 9.80 41.37
C PHE A 424 1.57 10.67 41.96
N LYS A 425 1.63 11.92 41.52
CA LYS A 425 1.86 13.03 42.45
C LYS A 425 0.56 13.83 42.44
N TYR A 426 -0.12 13.84 43.59
CA TYR A 426 -1.31 14.66 43.81
C TYR A 426 -1.02 16.13 43.56
#